data_AF-A0A5B7G0V6-F1
#
_entry.id   AF-A0A5B7G0V6-F1
#
_cell.length_a   1.000
_cell.length_b   1.000
_cell.length_c   1.000
_cell.angle_alpha   90.00
_cell.angle_beta   90.00
_cell.angle_gamma   90.00
#
_symmetry.space_group_name_H-M   'P 1'
#
loop_
_entity.id
_entity.type
_entity.pdbx_description
1 polymer ?
#
loop_
_entity_poly.entity_id
_entity_poly.type
_entity_poly.pdbx_seq_one_letter_code
_entity_poly.pdbx_strand_id
1 'polypeptide(L)'
;MEEVIRLGRYSKEGRTPMKVRMRSQVAAEEIMARKGKLADDIEHKDIWINRDMNLEGREKEKMVRSEGKEKNEKRTEIEKKNLYWRVLDMRLKKWYLRKEEEVVEEARN
;
A
#
# COMPACT_ATOMS: atom_id res chain seq x y z
N MET A 1 22.72 -0.54 -0.69
CA MET A 1 22.50 -0.16 0.71
C MET A 1 23.62 0.78 1.13
N GLU A 2 23.33 1.81 1.93
CA GLU A 2 24.34 2.79 2.36
C GLU A 2 24.61 2.69 3.86
N GLU A 3 23.54 2.68 4.66
CA GLU A 3 23.62 2.75 6.11
C GLU A 3 22.50 1.94 6.74
N VAL A 4 22.78 1.28 7.86
CA VAL A 4 21.79 0.53 8.65
C VAL A 4 21.97 0.89 10.10
N ILE A 5 20.93 1.48 10.69
CA ILE A 5 20.92 1.90 12.09
C ILE A 5 19.79 1.16 12.79
N ARG A 6 20.11 0.51 13.92
CA ARG A 6 19.07 0.01 14.84
C ARG A 6 18.55 1.19 15.64
N LEU A 7 17.25 1.48 15.60
CA LEU A 7 16.69 2.56 16.42
C LEU A 7 16.56 2.07 17.88
N GLY A 8 16.17 2.97 18.79
CA GLY A 8 15.82 2.57 20.15
C GLY A 8 14.65 1.59 20.19
N ARG A 9 14.49 0.87 21.30
CA ARG A 9 13.30 0.03 21.51
C ARG A 9 12.06 0.94 21.62
N TYR A 10 11.03 0.66 20.82
CA TYR A 10 9.73 1.34 20.95
C TYR A 10 8.93 0.84 22.16
N SER A 11 9.13 -0.41 22.58
CA SER A 11 8.51 -1.01 23.77
C SER A 11 9.50 -1.93 24.49
N LYS A 12 9.28 -2.22 25.78
CA LYS A 12 10.21 -3.01 26.61
C LYS A 12 10.47 -4.43 26.05
N GLU A 13 9.45 -5.03 25.43
CA GLU A 13 9.46 -6.41 24.90
C GLU A 13 9.49 -6.48 23.36
N GLY A 14 9.43 -5.34 22.67
CA GLY A 14 9.36 -5.30 21.21
C GLY A 14 10.71 -5.53 20.52
N ARG A 15 10.69 -6.14 19.33
CA ARG A 15 11.85 -6.22 18.43
C ARG A 15 12.30 -4.79 18.07
N THR A 16 13.61 -4.59 18.04
CA THR A 16 14.19 -3.30 17.70
C THR A 16 14.01 -3.02 16.20
N PRO A 17 13.36 -1.91 15.81
CA PRO A 17 13.25 -1.51 14.41
C PRO A 17 14.63 -1.20 13.79
N MET A 18 14.75 -1.38 12.48
CA MET A 18 15.94 -1.00 11.72
C MET A 18 15.59 0.10 10.73
N LYS A 19 16.35 1.18 10.74
CA LYS A 19 16.32 2.22 9.72
C LYS A 19 17.43 1.95 8.72
N VAL A 20 17.04 1.74 7.47
CA VAL A 20 17.96 1.47 6.37
C VAL A 20 17.96 2.64 5.41
N ARG A 21 19.13 3.23 5.17
CA ARG A 21 19.35 4.21 4.11
C ARG A 21 19.88 3.51 2.86
N MET A 22 19.17 3.69 1.75
CA MET A 22 19.61 3.19 0.45
C MET A 22 20.36 4.29 -0.29
N ARG A 23 21.40 3.90 -1.05
CA ARG A 23 22.15 4.82 -1.91
C ARG A 23 21.32 5.35 -3.08
N SER A 24 20.39 4.55 -3.57
CA SER A 24 19.52 4.88 -4.70
C SER A 24 18.07 4.96 -4.25
N GLN A 25 17.40 6.04 -4.63
CA GLN A 25 15.96 6.19 -4.44
C GLN A 25 15.18 5.10 -5.19
N VAL A 26 15.61 4.75 -6.40
CA VAL A 26 14.98 3.71 -7.23
C VAL A 26 14.98 2.37 -6.48
N ALA A 27 16.10 2.01 -5.85
CA ALA A 27 16.18 0.78 -5.07
C ALA A 27 15.23 0.79 -3.86
N ALA A 28 15.05 1.93 -3.20
CA ALA A 28 14.07 2.06 -2.11
C ALA A 28 12.62 1.93 -2.62
N GLU A 29 12.32 2.49 -3.80
CA GLU A 29 11.00 2.40 -4.43
C GLU A 29 10.68 0.97 -4.90
N GLU A 30 11.65 0.26 -5.47
CA GLU A 30 11.48 -1.15 -5.86
C GLU A 30 11.15 -2.04 -4.66
N ILE A 31 11.82 -1.85 -3.52
CA ILE A 31 11.53 -2.58 -2.29
C ILE A 31 10.11 -2.27 -1.80
N MET A 32 9.71 -1.00 -1.84
CA MET A 32 8.35 -0.58 -1.44
C MET A 32 7.28 -1.17 -2.37
N ALA A 33 7.53 -1.24 -3.67
CA ALA A 33 6.63 -1.85 -4.64
C ALA A 33 6.53 -3.37 -4.45
N ARG A 34 7.63 -4.03 -4.10
CA ARG A 34 7.69 -5.49 -3.87
C ARG A 34 7.24 -5.91 -2.47
N LYS A 35 7.14 -4.99 -1.50
CA LYS A 35 6.67 -5.25 -0.14
C LYS A 35 5.38 -6.06 -0.09
N GLY A 36 4.46 -5.83 -1.04
CA GLY A 36 3.19 -6.58 -1.11
C GLY A 36 3.41 -8.09 -1.19
N LYS A 37 4.36 -8.54 -2.01
CA LYS A 37 4.68 -9.97 -2.18
C LYS A 37 5.24 -10.59 -0.89
N LEU A 38 5.96 -9.80 -0.09
CA LEU A 38 6.51 -10.25 1.18
C LEU A 38 5.43 -10.54 2.23
N ALA A 39 4.26 -9.90 2.12
CA ALA A 39 3.15 -10.13 3.05
C ALA A 39 2.49 -11.51 2.84
N ASP A 40 2.63 -12.09 1.65
CA ASP A 40 2.06 -13.40 1.30
C ASP A 40 2.94 -14.56 1.82
N ASP A 41 4.24 -14.32 2.04
CA ASP A 41 5.21 -15.31 2.52
C ASP A 41 5.03 -15.60 4.02
N ILE A 42 4.76 -16.86 4.37
CA ILE A 42 4.47 -17.30 5.76
C ILE A 42 5.61 -16.97 6.73
N GLU A 43 6.86 -17.11 6.31
CA GLU A 43 8.05 -16.84 7.14
C GLU A 43 8.25 -15.34 7.43
N HIS A 44 7.69 -14.45 6.61
CA HIS A 44 7.94 -13.02 6.66
C HIS A 44 6.70 -12.18 7.05
N LYS A 45 5.61 -12.83 7.45
CA LYS A 45 4.34 -12.18 7.87
C LYS A 45 4.51 -11.12 8.95
N ASP A 46 5.49 -11.32 9.85
CA ASP A 46 5.75 -10.42 10.98
C ASP A 46 6.67 -9.24 10.63
N ILE A 47 7.12 -9.11 9.37
CA ILE A 47 8.02 -8.04 8.94
C ILE A 47 7.23 -6.90 8.31
N TRP A 48 7.37 -5.70 8.88
CA TRP A 48 6.77 -4.48 8.35
C TRP A 48 7.82 -3.50 7.85
N ILE A 49 7.80 -3.23 6.54
CA ILE A 49 8.65 -2.23 5.89
C ILE A 49 7.84 -0.96 5.67
N ASN A 50 8.24 0.16 6.26
CA ASN A 50 7.57 1.45 6.05
C ASN A 50 8.58 2.50 5.59
N ARG A 51 8.11 3.46 4.77
CA ARG A 51 8.93 4.61 4.36
C ARG A 51 9.05 5.56 5.55
N ASP A 52 10.27 6.00 5.83
CA ASP A 52 10.46 7.07 6.80
C ASP A 52 10.11 8.41 6.16
N MET A 53 9.15 9.12 6.74
CA MET A 53 8.62 10.40 6.26
C MET A 53 8.59 11.40 7.40
N ASN A 54 8.71 12.68 7.05
CA ASN A 54 8.49 13.79 7.98
C ASN A 54 7.03 13.80 8.50
N LEU A 55 6.78 14.58 9.55
CA LEU A 55 5.44 14.65 10.18
C LEU A 55 4.38 15.10 9.19
N GLU A 56 4.66 16.15 8.43
CA GLU A 56 3.75 16.69 7.41
C GLU A 56 3.39 15.65 6.34
N GLY A 57 4.37 14.89 5.85
CA GLY A 57 4.16 13.81 4.89
C GLY A 57 3.31 12.68 5.46
N ARG A 58 3.51 12.33 6.73
CA ARG A 58 2.67 11.33 7.43
C ARG A 58 1.22 11.80 7.57
N GLU A 59 0.99 13.08 7.87
CA GLU A 59 -0.35 13.65 7.96
C GLU A 59 -1.05 13.65 6.60
N LYS A 60 -0.35 14.09 5.54
CA LYS A 60 -0.84 14.03 4.16
C LYS A 60 -1.20 12.60 3.75
N GLU A 61 -0.36 11.63 4.07
CA GLU A 61 -0.65 10.22 3.78
C GLU A 61 -1.91 9.73 4.51
N LYS A 62 -2.03 10.04 5.81
CA LYS A 62 -3.21 9.68 6.60
C LYS A 62 -4.49 10.28 6.01
N MET A 63 -4.45 11.56 5.64
CA MET A 63 -5.57 12.28 5.03
C MET A 63 -6.02 11.62 3.71
N VAL A 64 -5.09 11.28 2.82
CA VAL A 64 -5.42 10.62 1.54
C VAL A 64 -5.97 9.20 1.79
N ARG A 65 -5.48 8.50 2.81
CA ARG A 65 -6.02 7.18 3.20
C ARG A 65 -7.44 7.27 3.75
N SER A 66 -7.74 8.25 4.60
CA SER A 66 -9.10 8.46 5.12
C SER A 66 -10.06 8.87 4.00
N GLU A 67 -9.64 9.76 3.11
CA GLU A 67 -10.44 10.15 1.93
C GLU A 67 -10.75 8.96 1.03
N GLY A 68 -9.75 8.09 0.78
CA GLY A 68 -9.95 6.88 0.00
C GLY A 68 -10.91 5.88 0.64
N LYS A 69 -10.88 5.73 1.97
CA LYS A 69 -11.82 4.89 2.72
C LYS A 69 -13.25 5.43 2.62
N GLU A 70 -13.43 6.72 2.87
CA GLU A 70 -14.73 7.39 2.80
C GLU A 70 -15.35 7.27 1.41
N LYS A 71 -14.56 7.51 0.35
CA LYS A 71 -15.01 7.32 -1.03
C LYS A 71 -15.36 5.86 -1.33
N ASN A 72 -14.67 4.90 -0.72
CA ASN A 72 -14.98 3.49 -0.90
C ASN A 72 -16.23 3.04 -0.15
N GLU A 73 -16.53 3.63 1.00
CA GLU A 73 -17.74 3.36 1.79
C GLU A 73 -18.99 3.97 1.13
N LYS A 74 -18.87 5.17 0.57
CA LYS A 74 -19.96 5.89 -0.12
C LYS A 74 -20.32 5.33 -1.50
N ARG A 75 -19.67 4.26 -1.96
CA ARG A 75 -19.96 3.65 -3.27
C ARG A 75 -21.32 2.99 -3.30
N THR A 76 -22.00 3.13 -4.44
CA THR A 76 -23.21 2.37 -4.75
C THR A 76 -22.89 0.90 -5.04
N GLU A 77 -23.89 0.00 -4.95
CA GLU A 77 -23.71 -1.43 -5.27
C GLU A 77 -23.19 -1.68 -6.70
N ILE A 78 -23.58 -0.83 -7.65
CA ILE A 78 -23.09 -0.88 -9.05
C ILE A 78 -21.60 -0.50 -9.11
N GLU A 79 -21.20 0.57 -8.41
CA GLU A 79 -19.81 1.00 -8.38
C GLU A 79 -18.91 0.01 -7.65
N LYS A 80 -19.37 -0.60 -6.56
CA LYS A 80 -18.61 -1.63 -5.84
C LYS A 80 -18.20 -2.80 -6.74
N LYS A 81 -19.06 -3.17 -7.70
CA LYS A 81 -18.80 -4.25 -8.67
C LYS A 81 -17.75 -3.87 -9.73
N ASN A 82 -17.61 -2.59 -10.05
CA ASN A 82 -16.80 -2.14 -11.19
C ASN A 82 -15.53 -1.39 -10.78
N LEU A 83 -15.47 -0.85 -9.57
CA LEU A 83 -14.48 0.14 -9.19
C LEU A 83 -14.17 0.14 -7.70
N TYR A 84 -12.90 0.36 -7.34
CA TYR A 84 -12.50 0.85 -6.03
C TYR A 84 -11.47 1.98 -6.11
N TRP A 85 -11.39 2.78 -5.05
CA TRP A 85 -10.34 3.79 -4.86
C TRP A 85 -9.15 3.20 -4.12
N ARG A 86 -7.95 3.43 -4.63
CA ARG A 86 -6.70 2.97 -4.02
C ARG A 86 -5.72 4.13 -3.89
N VAL A 87 -5.03 4.19 -2.75
CA VAL A 87 -3.92 5.12 -2.56
C VAL A 87 -2.66 4.51 -3.15
N LEU A 88 -2.02 5.23 -4.08
CA LEU A 88 -0.74 4.86 -4.69
C LEU A 88 0.12 6.13 -4.81
N ASP A 89 1.38 6.09 -4.38
CA ASP A 89 2.31 7.24 -4.42
C ASP A 89 1.74 8.52 -3.79
N MET A 90 1.07 8.41 -2.64
CA MET A 90 0.34 9.49 -1.96
C MET A 90 -0.79 10.14 -2.78
N ARG A 91 -1.23 9.51 -3.86
CA ARG A 91 -2.35 9.97 -4.68
C ARG A 91 -3.47 8.96 -4.65
N LEU A 92 -4.70 9.45 -4.63
CA LEU A 92 -5.87 8.60 -4.75
C LEU A 92 -6.12 8.30 -6.24
N LYS A 93 -6.15 7.01 -6.60
CA LYS A 93 -6.39 6.55 -7.97
C LYS A 93 -7.67 5.70 -8.04
N LYS A 94 -8.44 5.89 -9.11
CA LYS A 94 -9.57 5.04 -9.50
C LYS A 94 -9.01 3.73 -10.08
N TRP A 95 -9.43 2.59 -9.55
CA TRP A 95 -9.09 1.27 -10.07
C TRP A 95 -10.34 0.55 -10.52
N TYR A 96 -10.34 0.11 -11.79
CA TYR A 96 -11.44 -0.64 -12.36
C TYR A 96 -11.20 -2.13 -12.18
N LEU A 97 -12.21 -2.83 -11.66
CA LEU A 97 -12.23 -4.29 -11.59
C LEU A 97 -12.57 -4.78 -12.99
N ARG A 98 -11.62 -5.43 -13.66
CA ARG A 98 -11.86 -6.07 -14.95
C ARG A 98 -12.81 -7.24 -14.70
N LYS A 99 -13.99 -7.23 -15.32
CA LYS A 99 -14.84 -8.42 -15.41
C LYS A 99 -14.23 -9.31 -16.49
N GLU A 100 -13.88 -10.55 -16.16
CA GLU A 100 -13.87 -11.59 -17.18
C GLU A 100 -15.30 -11.70 -17.71
N GLU A 101 -15.44 -11.69 -19.03
CA GLU A 101 -16.70 -11.62 -19.75
C GLU A 101 -17.64 -12.78 -19.37
N GLU A 102 -18.73 -12.49 -18.68
CA GLU A 102 -19.88 -13.38 -18.55
C GLU A 102 -21.07 -12.90 -19.40
N VAL A 103 -20.86 -11.96 -20.34
CA VAL A 103 -21.94 -11.25 -21.07
C VAL A 103 -21.71 -11.13 -22.60
N VAL A 104 -20.68 -11.75 -23.16
CA VAL A 104 -20.51 -11.76 -24.64
C VAL A 104 -21.08 -13.05 -25.28
N GLU A 105 -21.75 -13.92 -24.52
CA GLU A 105 -22.51 -15.06 -25.09
C GLU A 105 -23.99 -14.76 -25.37
N GLU A 106 -24.57 -13.67 -24.85
CA GLU A 106 -26.00 -13.36 -25.06
C GLU A 106 -26.30 -12.46 -26.28
N ALA A 107 -25.28 -11.95 -26.99
CA ALA A 107 -25.46 -10.95 -28.05
C ALA A 107 -25.15 -11.41 -29.48
N ARG A 108 -25.03 -12.72 -29.75
CA ARG A 108 -24.81 -13.26 -31.12
C ARG A 108 -25.62 -14.52 -31.49
N ASN A 109 -26.75 -14.77 -30.82
CA ASN A 109 -27.80 -15.66 -31.36
C ASN A 109 -28.92 -14.85 -31.98
#